data_AF-A0A1A8UAY0-F1
#
_entry.id   AF-A0A1A8UAY0-F1
#
_cell.length_a   1.000
_cell.length_b   1.000
_cell.length_c   1.000
_cell.angle_alpha   90.00
_cell.angle_beta   90.00
_cell.angle_gamma   90.00
#
_symmetry.space_group_name_H-M   'P 1'
#
loop_
_entity.id
_entity.type
_entity.pdbx_description
1 polymer ?
#
loop_
_entity_poly.entity_id
_entity_poly.type
_entity_poly.pdbx_seq_one_letter_code
_entity_poly.pdbx_strand_id
1 'polypeptide(L)'
;RSMLDVHVHQLLLYAVFGQALIAFLEVFHRGNIILELLRCTLTLLQGSWFWEIGFVLYPPSGPAWDLKDHSNMMFITMCYSWHLAFALLVAGVLYCTVSCVVRSRLKRTPPVEMGLLKTRERDAESEDEI
;
A
#
# COMPACT_ATOMS: atom_id res chain seq x y z
N ARG A 1 -2.10 29.62 -19.47
CA ARG A 1 -2.17 28.46 -18.56
C ARG A 1 -0.88 28.47 -17.76
N SER A 2 -0.97 28.60 -16.44
CA SER A 2 0.18 28.82 -15.55
C SER A 2 1.12 27.60 -15.59
N MET A 3 2.44 27.82 -15.51
CA MET A 3 3.40 26.71 -15.36
C MET A 3 3.10 25.84 -14.14
N LEU A 4 2.42 26.41 -13.15
CA LEU A 4 1.86 25.74 -11.98
C LEU A 4 0.99 24.54 -12.37
N ASP A 5 0.02 24.78 -13.24
CA ASP A 5 -0.95 23.79 -13.70
C ASP A 5 -0.24 22.61 -14.37
N VAL A 6 0.79 22.88 -15.19
CA VAL A 6 1.55 21.85 -15.89
C VAL A 6 2.33 20.96 -14.92
N HIS A 7 3.02 21.54 -13.94
CA HIS A 7 3.87 20.76 -13.02
C HIS A 7 3.04 19.82 -12.13
N VAL A 8 1.94 20.32 -11.58
CA VAL A 8 1.07 19.50 -10.71
C VAL A 8 0.37 18.38 -11.49
N HIS A 9 -0.03 18.65 -12.74
CA HIS A 9 -0.59 17.64 -13.63
C HIS A 9 0.45 16.61 -14.09
N GLN A 10 1.72 17.01 -14.29
CA GLN A 10 2.81 16.08 -14.59
C GLN A 10 3.04 15.08 -13.46
N LEU A 11 3.03 15.55 -12.21
CA LEU A 11 3.14 14.66 -11.04
C LEU A 11 1.98 13.65 -10.98
N LEU A 12 0.76 14.10 -11.29
CA LEU A 12 -0.40 13.22 -11.38
C LEU A 12 -0.27 12.21 -12.54
N LEU A 13 0.25 12.63 -13.70
CA LEU A 13 0.53 11.73 -14.82
C LEU A 13 1.52 10.64 -14.44
N TYR A 14 2.57 10.94 -13.68
CA TYR A 14 3.50 9.92 -13.20
C TYR A 14 2.81 8.90 -12.29
N ALA A 15 1.94 9.33 -11.38
CA ALA A 15 1.17 8.43 -10.54
C ALA A 15 0.23 7.54 -11.37
N VAL A 16 -0.50 8.12 -12.33
CA VAL A 16 -1.43 7.38 -13.21
C VAL A 16 -0.69 6.38 -14.10
N PHE A 17 0.42 6.80 -14.71
CA PHE A 17 1.24 5.93 -15.56
C PHE A 17 1.85 4.79 -14.75
N GLY A 18 2.37 5.08 -13.55
CA GLY A 18 2.86 4.07 -12.61
C GLY A 18 1.74 3.08 -12.24
N GLN A 19 0.54 3.57 -11.95
CA GLN A 19 -0.60 2.71 -11.61
C GLN A 19 -1.01 1.81 -12.78
N ALA A 20 -1.03 2.34 -14.01
CA ALA A 20 -1.30 1.57 -15.22
C ALA A 20 -0.23 0.49 -15.46
N LEU A 21 1.05 0.82 -15.26
CA LEU A 21 2.15 -0.13 -15.36
C LEU A 21 2.04 -1.25 -14.32
N ILE A 22 1.73 -0.92 -13.06
CA ILE A 22 1.53 -1.91 -12.00
C ILE A 22 0.31 -2.80 -12.29
N ALA A 23 -0.78 -2.23 -12.79
CA ALA A 23 -1.96 -2.99 -13.21
C ALA A 23 -1.63 -3.94 -14.38
N PHE A 24 -0.84 -3.48 -15.35
CA PHE A 24 -0.36 -4.34 -16.44
C PHE A 24 0.52 -5.49 -15.91
N LEU A 25 1.48 -5.20 -15.02
CA LEU A 25 2.35 -6.22 -14.43
C LEU A 25 1.57 -7.25 -13.59
N GLU A 26 0.51 -6.84 -12.90
CA GLU A 26 -0.36 -7.77 -12.17
C GLU A 26 -1.00 -8.82 -13.09
N VAL A 27 -1.33 -8.46 -14.33
CA VAL A 27 -1.91 -9.41 -15.29
C VAL A 27 -0.94 -10.56 -15.59
N PHE A 28 0.36 -10.29 -15.68
CA PHE A 28 1.39 -11.31 -15.89
C PHE A 28 1.74 -12.07 -14.61
N HIS A 29 1.74 -11.37 -13.47
CA HIS A 29 2.22 -11.87 -12.19
C HIS A 29 1.08 -12.00 -11.16
N ARG A 30 -0.04 -12.63 -11.57
CA ARG A 30 -1.20 -12.85 -10.70
C ARG A 30 -0.81 -13.53 -9.39
N GLY A 31 -1.29 -12.98 -8.27
CA GLY A 31 -1.05 -13.50 -6.91
C GLY A 31 0.12 -12.86 -6.17
N ASN A 32 0.85 -11.91 -6.78
CA ASN A 32 1.90 -11.19 -6.07
C ASN A 32 1.31 -10.06 -5.21
N ILE A 33 1.20 -10.31 -3.90
CA ILE A 33 0.70 -9.36 -2.90
C ILE A 33 1.45 -8.01 -2.95
N ILE A 34 2.72 -8.01 -3.32
CA ILE A 34 3.53 -6.78 -3.45
C ILE A 34 2.98 -5.88 -4.56
N LEU A 35 2.56 -6.42 -5.70
CA LEU A 35 1.97 -5.65 -6.80
C LEU A 35 0.61 -5.07 -6.41
N GLU A 36 -0.16 -5.80 -5.60
CA GLU A 36 -1.44 -5.34 -5.06
C GLU A 36 -1.27 -4.22 -4.04
N LEU A 37 -0.28 -4.33 -3.15
CA LEU A 37 0.09 -3.28 -2.21
C LEU A 37 0.62 -2.03 -2.93
N LEU A 38 1.44 -2.19 -3.97
CA LEU A 38 1.93 -1.08 -4.77
C LEU A 38 0.80 -0.36 -5.48
N ARG A 39 -0.18 -1.09 -6.01
CA ARG A 39 -1.38 -0.48 -6.61
C ARG A 39 -2.16 0.33 -5.59
N CYS A 40 -2.45 -0.25 -4.43
CA CYS A 40 -3.12 0.45 -3.33
C CYS A 40 -2.37 1.72 -2.92
N THR A 41 -1.05 1.63 -2.77
CA THR A 41 -0.17 2.77 -2.45
C THR A 41 -0.28 3.88 -3.50
N LEU A 42 -0.20 3.53 -4.79
CA LEU A 42 -0.29 4.50 -5.88
C LEU A 42 -1.69 5.11 -6.00
N THR A 43 -2.74 4.37 -5.69
CA THR A 43 -4.12 4.90 -5.65
C THR A 43 -4.30 5.89 -4.50
N LEU A 44 -3.77 5.59 -3.30
CA LEU A 44 -3.77 6.52 -2.17
C LEU A 44 -2.96 7.79 -2.48
N LEU A 45 -1.80 7.64 -3.12
CA LEU A 45 -0.99 8.76 -3.58
C LEU A 45 -1.76 9.61 -4.60
N GLN A 46 -2.38 8.98 -5.60
CA GLN A 46 -3.13 9.69 -6.64
C GLN A 46 -4.31 10.47 -6.06
N GLY A 47 -5.08 9.86 -5.16
CA GLY A 47 -6.23 10.52 -4.52
C GLY A 47 -5.82 11.66 -3.58
N SER A 48 -4.82 11.42 -2.71
CA SER A 48 -4.34 12.46 -1.78
C SER A 48 -3.66 13.61 -2.52
N TRP A 49 -2.94 13.32 -3.62
CA TRP A 49 -2.37 14.35 -4.46
C TRP A 49 -3.44 15.16 -5.19
N PHE A 50 -4.48 14.52 -5.75
CA PHE A 50 -5.58 15.23 -6.39
C PHE A 50 -6.29 16.20 -5.45
N TRP A 51 -6.46 15.79 -4.19
CA TRP A 51 -6.98 16.65 -3.13
C TRP A 51 -6.08 17.87 -2.87
N GLU A 52 -4.77 17.66 -2.70
CA GLU A 52 -3.79 18.74 -2.47
C GLU A 52 -3.73 19.74 -3.64
N ILE A 53 -3.77 19.25 -4.89
CA ILE A 53 -3.82 20.10 -6.09
C ILE A 53 -5.06 21.02 -6.06
N GLY A 54 -6.20 20.50 -5.59
CA GLY A 54 -7.42 21.30 -5.45
C GLY A 54 -7.22 22.52 -4.56
N PHE A 55 -6.53 22.35 -3.42
CA PHE A 55 -6.19 23.44 -2.51
C PHE A 55 -5.14 24.39 -3.09
N VAL A 56 -4.14 23.87 -3.81
CA VAL A 56 -3.08 24.69 -4.43
C VAL A 56 -3.62 25.54 -5.58
N LEU A 57 -4.50 24.98 -6.43
CA LEU A 57 -5.10 25.68 -7.56
C LEU A 57 -6.21 26.66 -7.13
N TYR A 58 -6.98 26.31 -6.10
CA TYR A 58 -8.10 27.11 -5.61
C TYR A 58 -7.96 27.45 -4.12
N PRO A 59 -7.01 28.33 -3.74
CA PRO A 59 -6.84 28.73 -2.36
C PRO A 59 -8.10 29.48 -1.85
N PRO A 60 -8.75 29.03 -0.77
CA PRO A 60 -9.97 29.67 -0.25
C PRO A 60 -9.71 31.06 0.35
N SER A 61 -8.47 31.36 0.76
CA SER A 61 -8.04 32.69 1.22
C SER A 61 -6.51 32.77 1.15
N GLY A 62 -5.95 33.57 0.23
CA GLY A 62 -4.50 33.77 0.13
C GLY A 62 -4.04 34.25 -1.26
N PRO A 63 -2.78 34.74 -1.38
CA PRO A 63 -2.19 35.06 -2.67
C PRO A 63 -2.04 33.80 -3.53
N ALA A 64 -2.19 33.95 -4.85
CA ALA A 64 -2.01 32.84 -5.78
C ALA A 64 -0.56 32.30 -5.71
N TRP A 65 -0.42 30.98 -5.70
CA TRP A 65 0.88 30.32 -5.72
C TRP A 65 1.64 30.63 -7.01
N ASP A 66 2.89 31.07 -6.91
CA ASP A 66 3.77 31.27 -8.07
C ASP A 66 4.80 30.14 -8.18
N LEU A 67 4.54 29.19 -9.08
CA LEU A 67 5.47 28.08 -9.32
C LEU A 67 6.71 28.49 -10.14
N LYS A 68 6.86 29.75 -10.56
CA LYS A 68 8.14 30.24 -11.07
C LYS A 68 9.17 30.43 -9.97
N ASP A 69 8.71 30.61 -8.72
CA ASP A 69 9.60 30.62 -7.57
C ASP A 69 10.09 29.21 -7.29
N HIS A 70 11.42 29.06 -7.25
CA HIS A 70 12.08 27.80 -6.95
C HIS A 70 11.65 27.25 -5.57
N SER A 71 11.36 28.13 -4.62
CA SER A 71 10.91 27.75 -3.28
C SER A 71 9.58 26.97 -3.31
N ASN A 72 8.61 27.43 -4.11
CA ASN A 72 7.30 26.79 -4.22
C ASN A 72 7.40 25.44 -4.92
N MET A 73 8.25 25.30 -5.93
CA MET A 73 8.52 24.02 -6.59
C MET A 73 9.16 23.00 -5.64
N MET A 74 10.13 23.43 -4.82
CA MET A 74 10.73 22.57 -3.80
C MET A 74 9.70 22.14 -2.75
N PHE A 75 8.81 23.04 -2.30
CA PHE A 75 7.78 22.71 -1.33
C PHE A 75 6.79 21.67 -1.87
N ILE A 76 6.32 21.85 -3.11
CA ILE A 76 5.36 20.94 -3.77
C ILE A 76 5.97 19.55 -3.96
N THR A 77 7.21 19.48 -4.44
CA THR A 77 7.90 18.19 -4.62
C THR A 77 8.17 17.50 -3.29
N MET A 78 8.57 18.25 -2.25
CA MET A 78 8.70 17.72 -0.90
C MET A 78 7.36 17.18 -0.36
N CYS A 79 6.27 17.94 -0.53
CA CYS A 79 4.93 17.51 -0.14
C CYS A 79 4.55 16.20 -0.83
N TYR A 80 4.75 16.11 -2.15
CA TYR A 80 4.52 14.88 -2.92
C TYR A 80 5.32 13.69 -2.37
N SER A 81 6.60 13.88 -2.02
CA SER A 81 7.42 12.84 -1.38
C SER A 81 6.88 12.41 -0.03
N TRP A 82 6.35 13.33 0.78
CA TRP A 82 5.68 13.01 2.05
C TRP A 82 4.41 12.19 1.84
N HIS A 83 3.59 12.53 0.85
CA HIS A 83 2.42 11.73 0.50
C HIS A 83 2.81 10.31 0.09
N LEU A 84 3.87 10.15 -0.70
CA LEU A 84 4.39 8.84 -1.09
C LEU A 84 4.90 8.05 0.12
N ALA A 85 5.68 8.68 0.99
CA ALA A 85 6.20 8.05 2.20
C ALA A 85 5.07 7.60 3.14
N PHE A 86 4.05 8.44 3.33
CA PHE A 86 2.88 8.12 4.14
C PHE A 86 2.06 6.97 3.52
N ALA A 87 1.83 7.01 2.21
CA ALA A 87 1.12 5.93 1.51
C ALA A 87 1.86 4.59 1.65
N LEU A 88 3.18 4.59 1.49
CA LEU A 88 4.02 3.40 1.70
C LEU A 88 3.98 2.89 3.14
N LEU A 89 4.02 3.80 4.12
CA LEU A 89 3.92 3.46 5.53
C LEU A 89 2.58 2.82 5.85
N VAL A 90 1.47 3.40 5.36
CA VAL A 90 0.12 2.84 5.52
C VAL A 90 0.03 1.46 4.91
N ALA A 91 0.49 1.28 3.66
CA ALA A 91 0.50 -0.02 3.00
C ALA A 91 1.35 -1.05 3.76
N GLY A 92 2.52 -0.64 4.26
CA GLY A 92 3.40 -1.47 5.08
C GLY A 92 2.76 -1.90 6.40
N VAL A 93 2.11 -0.98 7.11
CA VAL A 93 1.37 -1.28 8.34
C VAL A 93 0.23 -2.25 8.07
N LEU A 94 -0.56 -2.03 7.02
CA LEU A 94 -1.65 -2.95 6.63
C LEU A 94 -1.11 -4.34 6.33
N TYR A 95 -0.05 -4.44 5.53
CA TYR A 95 0.60 -5.72 5.22
C TYR A 95 1.12 -6.43 6.47
N CYS A 96 1.82 -5.71 7.35
CA CYS A 96 2.31 -6.24 8.63
C CYS A 96 1.15 -6.73 9.49
N THR A 97 0.06 -5.97 9.60
CA THR A 97 -1.10 -6.31 10.41
C THR A 97 -1.77 -7.58 9.90
N VAL A 98 -2.04 -7.66 8.59
CA VAL A 98 -2.60 -8.85 7.94
C VAL A 98 -1.69 -10.05 8.13
N SER A 99 -0.38 -9.89 7.88
CA SER A 99 0.61 -10.96 8.04
C SER A 99 0.70 -11.46 9.48
N CYS A 100 0.71 -10.55 10.46
CA CYS A 100 0.71 -10.87 11.89
C CYS A 100 -0.58 -11.59 12.30
N VAL A 101 -1.74 -11.16 11.81
CA VAL A 101 -3.03 -11.82 12.08
C VAL A 101 -3.05 -13.22 11.47
N VAL A 102 -2.69 -13.37 10.20
CA VAL A 102 -2.64 -14.67 9.52
C VAL A 102 -1.68 -15.62 10.23
N ARG A 103 -0.47 -15.16 10.58
CA ARG A 103 0.51 -15.96 11.33
C ARG A 103 0.00 -16.33 12.73
N SER A 104 -0.66 -15.39 13.41
CA SER A 104 -1.23 -15.63 14.74
C SER A 104 -2.39 -16.62 14.70
N ARG A 105 -3.21 -16.60 13.63
CA ARG A 105 -4.30 -17.56 13.40
C ARG A 105 -3.75 -18.93 13.05
N LEU A 106 -2.74 -19.01 12.17
CA LEU A 106 -2.05 -20.26 11.83
C LEU A 106 -1.37 -20.88 13.05
N LYS A 107 -0.75 -20.08 13.92
CA LYS A 107 -0.18 -20.54 15.20
C LYS A 107 -1.25 -20.95 16.22
N ARG A 108 -2.47 -20.40 16.13
CA ARG A 108 -3.62 -20.76 16.98
C ARG A 108 -4.36 -22.00 16.53
N THR A 109 -4.20 -22.46 15.29
CA THR A 109 -4.46 -23.85 14.89
C THR A 109 -3.22 -24.67 15.22
N PRO A 110 -3.16 -25.37 16.38
CA PRO A 110 -2.11 -26.35 16.58
C PRO A 110 -2.31 -27.47 15.54
N PRO A 111 -1.30 -28.31 15.26
CA PRO A 111 -1.47 -29.45 14.37
C PRO A 111 -2.43 -30.44 15.06
N VAL A 112 -3.74 -30.28 14.81
CA VAL A 112 -4.79 -31.19 15.29
C VAL A 112 -4.46 -32.63 14.86
N GLU A 113 -3.71 -32.79 13.77
CA GLU A 113 -3.20 -34.08 13.28
C GLU A 113 -2.17 -34.74 14.19
N MET A 114 -1.33 -33.99 14.92
CA MET A 114 -0.27 -34.58 15.75
C MET A 114 -0.79 -35.07 17.11
N GLY A 115 -1.86 -34.46 17.61
CA GLY A 115 -2.59 -34.96 18.80
C GLY A 115 -3.43 -36.20 18.49
N LEU A 116 -3.99 -36.29 17.27
CA LEU A 116 -4.75 -37.44 16.79
C LEU A 116 -3.86 -38.67 16.57
N LEU A 117 -2.67 -38.49 15.99
CA LEU A 117 -1.69 -39.56 15.84
C LEU A 117 -1.20 -40.08 17.20
N LYS A 118 -0.87 -39.18 18.15
CA LYS A 118 -0.43 -39.60 19.49
C LYS A 118 -1.52 -40.27 20.31
N THR A 119 -2.78 -39.88 20.12
CA THR A 119 -3.92 -40.57 20.75
C THR A 119 -4.13 -41.95 20.12
N ARG A 120 -4.05 -42.05 18.79
CA ARG A 120 -4.18 -43.31 18.06
C ARG A 120 -3.03 -44.30 18.35
N GLU A 121 -1.79 -43.83 18.49
CA GLU A 121 -0.65 -44.68 18.86
C GLU A 121 -0.82 -45.23 20.28
N ARG A 122 -1.27 -44.39 21.22
CA ARG A 122 -1.51 -44.82 22.61
C ARG A 122 -2.69 -45.81 22.72
N ASP A 123 -3.75 -45.62 21.93
CA ASP A 123 -4.88 -46.53 21.93
C ASP A 123 -4.50 -47.89 21.31
N ALA A 124 -3.70 -47.89 20.23
CA ALA A 124 -3.19 -49.12 19.63
C ALA A 124 -2.22 -49.88 20.54
N GLU A 125 -1.33 -49.19 21.26
CA GLU A 125 -0.40 -49.81 22.22
C GLU A 125 -1.14 -50.44 23.42
N SER A 126 -2.32 -49.92 23.79
CA SER A 126 -3.15 -50.47 24.88
C SER A 126 -3.97 -51.70 24.49
N GLU A 127 -4.23 -51.93 23.20
CA GLU A 127 -4.94 -53.12 22.71
C GLU A 127 -4.02 -54.35 22.60
N ASP A 128 -2.72 -54.16 22.39
CA ASP A 128 -1.72 -55.23 22.29
C ASP A 128 -1.26 -55.79 23.66
N GLU A 129 -1.58 -55.12 24.77
CA GLU A 129 -1.24 -55.54 26.14
C GLU A 129 -2.30 -56.44 26.82
N ILE A 130 -3.40 -56.80 26.14
CA ILE A 130 -4.51 -57.64 26.68
C ILE A 130 -4.44 -59.09 26.21
#